data_AF-A0A8J6MD01-F1
#
_entry.id   AF-A0A8J6MD01-F1
#
_cell.length_a   1.000
_cell.length_b   1.000
_cell.length_c   1.000
_cell.angle_alpha   90.00
_cell.angle_beta   90.00
_cell.angle_gamma   90.00
#
_symmetry.space_group_name_H-M   'P 1'
#
loop_
_entity.id
_entity.type
_entity.pdbx_description
1 polymer ?
#
loop_
_entity_poly.entity_id
_entity_poly.type
_entity_poly.pdbx_seq_one_letter_code
_entity_poly.pdbx_strand_id
1 'polypeptide(L)' 'MDINMPRKDGLTATREIRALNRPDAVAVPILAMTASTFQEDRHRAAACGMSGFLPKPFDVVQL' A
#
# COMPACT_ATOMS: atom_id res chain seq x y z
N MET A 1 -3.53 -0.40 -2.97
CA MET A 1 -2.28 -0.91 -3.54
C MET A 1 -2.10 -2.35 -3.11
N ASP A 2 -2.07 -3.29 -4.04
CA ASP A 2 -1.81 -4.70 -3.72
C ASP A 2 -0.33 -4.90 -3.39
N ILE A 3 -0.01 -5.48 -2.24
CA ILE A 3 1.38 -5.82 -1.87
C ILE A 3 1.92 -6.91 -2.81
N ASN A 4 1.10 -7.90 -3.16
CA ASN A 4 1.51 -9.08 -3.91
C ASN A 4 1.12 -8.95 -5.38
N MET A 5 1.94 -8.23 -6.15
CA MET A 5 1.76 -8.03 -7.59
C MET A 5 2.80 -8.85 -8.39
N PRO A 6 2.44 -9.40 -9.56
CA PRO A 6 3.26 -10.39 -10.27
C PRO A 6 4.54 -9.85 -10.92
N ARG A 7 4.66 -8.54 -11.14
CA ARG A 7 5.83 -7.92 -11.82
C ARG A 7 6.66 -7.00 -10.94
N LYS A 8 6.03 -6.28 -10.03
CA LYS A 8 6.63 -5.32 -9.11
C LYS A 8 5.76 -5.32 -7.87
N ASP A 9 6.33 -5.52 -6.69
CA ASP A 9 5.54 -5.53 -5.46
C ASP A 9 4.98 -4.15 -5.13
N GLY A 10 3.90 -4.12 -4.35
CA GLY A 10 3.22 -2.88 -3.99
C GLY A 10 4.05 -1.93 -3.11
N LEU A 11 5.03 -2.45 -2.37
CA LEU A 11 5.91 -1.63 -1.53
C LEU A 11 6.87 -0.84 -2.42
N THR A 12 7.49 -1.49 -3.39
CA THR A 12 8.36 -0.86 -4.39
C THR A 12 7.58 0.16 -5.21
N ALA A 13 6.39 -0.20 -5.69
CA ALA A 13 5.50 0.73 -6.40
C ALA A 13 5.16 1.97 -5.56
N THR A 14 4.90 1.80 -4.26
CA THR A 14 4.60 2.92 -3.35
C THR A 14 5.81 3.83 -3.18
N ARG A 15 7.01 3.28 -3.01
CA ARG A 15 8.24 4.09 -2.92
C ARG A 15 8.47 4.92 -4.17
N GLU A 16 8.25 4.34 -5.35
CA GLU A 16 8.35 5.05 -6.62
C GLU A 16 7.31 6.16 -6.72
N ILE A 17 6.06 5.91 -6.32
CA ILE A 17 5.02 6.95 -6.27
C ILE A 17 5.47 8.09 -5.35
N ARG A 18 5.97 7.79 -4.14
CA ARG A 18 6.45 8.82 -3.19
C ARG A 18 7.68 9.58 -3.69
N ALA A 19 8.45 9.02 -4.62
CA ALA A 19 9.62 9.65 -5.23
C ALA A 19 9.29 10.53 -6.46
N LEU A 20 8.04 10.53 -6.95
CA LEU A 20 7.65 11.38 -8.06
C LEU A 20 7.77 12.86 -7.70
N ASN A 21 8.33 13.65 -8.61
CA ASN A 21 8.38 15.11 -8.48
C ASN A 21 7.02 15.75 -8.80
N ARG A 22 6.00 15.37 -8.03
CA ARG A 22 4.66 15.93 -8.10
C ARG A 22 4.19 16.28 -6.68
N PRO A 23 3.51 17.42 -6.47
CA PRO A 23 3.05 17.80 -5.13
C PRO A 23 2.08 16.80 -4.50
N ASP A 24 1.23 16.16 -5.31
CA ASP A 24 0.23 15.19 -4.84
C ASP A 24 0.83 13.82 -4.48
N ALA A 25 2.02 13.52 -4.98
CA ALA A 25 2.70 12.24 -4.74
C ALA A 25 2.96 11.97 -3.26
N VAL A 26 3.14 13.01 -2.44
CA VAL A 26 3.34 12.87 -0.99
C VAL A 26 2.01 12.74 -0.25
N ALA A 27 0.94 13.38 -0.75
CA ALA A 27 -0.34 13.49 -0.06
C ALA A 27 -1.36 12.42 -0.46
N VAL A 28 -1.22 11.79 -1.63
CA VAL A 28 -2.19 10.80 -2.11
C VAL A 28 -2.30 9.63 -1.12
N PRO A 29 -3.49 9.29 -0.62
CA PRO A 29 -3.68 8.14 0.26
C PRO A 29 -3.37 6.85 -0.48
N ILE A 30 -2.50 6.00 0.07
CA ILE A 30 -2.18 4.68 -0.49
C ILE A 30 -2.52 3.63 0.57
N LEU A 31 -3.58 2.86 0.34
CA LEU A 31 -3.98 1.76 1.24
C LEU A 31 -3.30 0.46 0.81
N ALA A 32 -2.57 -0.17 1.72
CA ALA A 32 -1.98 -1.49 1.53
C ALA A 32 -3.08 -2.55 1.46
N MET A 33 -3.12 -3.37 0.42
CA MET A 33 -4.04 -4.51 0.31
C MET A 33 -3.22 -5.79 0.30
N THR A 34 -3.57 -6.75 1.16
CA THR A 34 -2.85 -8.02 1.25
C THR A 34 -3.74 -9.12 1.81
N ALA A 35 -3.47 -10.35 1.40
CA ALA A 35 -4.11 -11.55 1.95
C ALA A 35 -3.48 -11.99 3.29
N SER A 36 -2.29 -11.48 3.61
CA SER A 36 -1.59 -11.72 4.86
C SER A 36 -1.89 -10.61 5.85
N THR A 37 -2.27 -10.96 7.08
CA THR A 37 -2.53 -10.01 8.17
C THR A 37 -1.35 -9.87 9.13
N PHE A 38 -0.18 -10.42 8.78
CA PHE A 38 0.99 -10.40 9.65
C PHE A 38 1.42 -8.95 9.97
N GLN A 39 1.82 -8.74 11.22
CA GLN A 39 2.23 -7.43 11.72
C GLN A 39 3.45 -6.88 10.95
N GLU A 40 4.33 -7.75 10.48
CA GLU A 40 5.49 -7.39 9.66
C GLU A 40 5.09 -6.71 8.34
N ASP A 41 4.03 -7.18 7.67
CA ASP A 41 3.54 -6.56 6.44
C ASP A 41 2.98 -5.16 6.69
N ARG A 42 2.35 -4.94 7.85
CA ARG A 42 1.91 -3.60 8.27
C ARG A 42 3.10 -2.66 8.50
N HIS A 43 4.16 -3.14 9.15
CA HIS A 43 5.36 -2.35 9.36
C HIS A 43 6.05 -2.00 8.04
N ARG A 44 6.17 -2.95 7.12
CA ARG A 44 6.75 -2.73 5.79
C ARG A 44 5.93 -1.75 4.95
N ALA A 45 4.61 -1.85 4.99
CA ALA A 45 3.69 -0.93 4.33
C ALA A 45 3.78 0.50 4.89
N ALA A 46 3.78 0.66 6.21
CA ALA A 46 3.95 1.97 6.82
C ALA A 46 5.31 2.59 6.48
N ALA A 47 6.38 1.79 6.52
CA ALA A 47 7.74 2.24 6.23
C ALA A 47 7.95 2.68 4.77
N CYS A 48 7.15 2.19 3.81
CA CYS A 48 7.21 2.67 2.42
C CYS A 48 6.29 3.88 2.14
N GLY A 49 5.57 4.37 3.15
CA GLY A 49 4.71 5.55 3.03
C GLY A 49 3.27 5.22 2.64
N MET A 50 2.78 4.01 2.91
CA MET A 50 1.34 3.69 2.81
C MET A 50 0.59 4.29 4.00
N SER A 51 -0.63 4.77 3.73
CA SER A 51 -1.47 5.52 4.68
C SER A 51 -2.35 4.62 5.54
N GLY A 52 -2.59 3.39 5.11
CA GLY A 52 -3.48 2.46 5.82
C GLY A 52 -3.38 1.06 5.25
N PHE A 53 -4.20 0.16 5.79
CA PHE A 53 -4.15 -1.26 5.48
C PHE A 53 -5.56 -1.84 5.35
N LEU A 54 -5.76 -2.67 4.34
CA LEU A 54 -7.03 -3.27 3.96
C LEU A 54 -6.81 -4.78 3.70
N PRO A 55 -7.14 -5.66 4.66
CA PRO A 55 -6.96 -7.10 4.49
C PRO A 55 -7.92 -7.65 3.44
N LYS A 56 -7.47 -8.63 2.65
CA LYS A 56 -8.33 -9.40 1.74
C LYS A 56 -8.77 -10.71 2.40
N PRO A 57 -10.03 -11.16 2.22
CA PRO A 57 -11.10 -10.45 1.52
C PRO A 57 -11.63 -9.25 2.33
N PHE A 58 -12.01 -8.18 1.65
CA PHE A 58 -12.72 -7.03 2.23
C PHE A 58 -14.05 -6.86 1.51
N ASP A 59 -15.06 -6.39 2.24
CA ASP A 59 -16.35 -6.04 1.65
C ASP A 59 -16.32 -4.59 1.14
N VAL A 60 -16.63 -4.42 -0.15
CA VAL A 60 -16.71 -3.10 -0.80
C VAL A 60 -17.92 -2.30 -0.36
N VAL A 61 -18.94 -2.93 0.22
CA VAL A 61 -20.15 -2.25 0.71
C VAL A 61 -19.89 -1.50 2.03
N GLN A 62 -18.78 -1.79 2.73
CA GLN A 62 -18.43 -1.21 4.04
C GLN A 62 -17.29 -0.17 3.99
N LEU A 63 -16.80 0.19 2.79
CA LEU A 63 -15.70 1.16 2.57
C LEU A 63 -16.24 2.51 2.09
#